data_AF-A0A4C1ZIG4-F1
#
_entry.id   AF-A0A4C1ZIG4-F1
#
_cell.length_a   1.000
_cell.length_b   1.000
_cell.length_c   1.000
_cell.angle_alpha   90.00
_cell.angle_beta   90.00
_cell.angle_gamma   90.00
#
_symmetry.space_group_name_H-M   'P 1'
#
loop_
_entity.id
_entity.type
_entity.pdbx_description
1 polymer ?
#
loop_
_entity_poly.entity_id
_entity_poly.type
_entity_poly.pdbx_seq_one_letter_code
_entity_poly.pdbx_strand_id
1 'polypeptide(L)'
;MRVLERRFERPDAIIKQELHKLRRMTPMNDGMGNISSFANKVNNCVAAIRTLNKLSYLSAPEMTDEIVDKFNDILKFKWCEYKDSQNNDGRELVMLSTFLNKIAVQCSASMPTEKGGSRNSRPAQARRPRRTNAIDTMKYDANNSNSHTTFQPTKWSIINVKIICPICNNEHGLPDCGEL
;
A
#
# COMPACT_ATOMS: atom_id res chain seq x y z
N MET A 1 8.58 -0.25 28.55
CA MET A 1 7.87 -0.56 27.29
C MET A 1 8.16 -1.94 26.68
N ARG A 2 9.23 -2.66 27.01
CA ARG A 2 9.57 -3.97 26.37
C ARG A 2 8.64 -5.16 26.68
N VAL A 3 7.72 -5.04 27.64
CA VAL A 3 6.82 -6.14 28.05
C VAL A 3 5.54 -6.18 27.22
N LEU A 4 5.07 -5.03 26.73
CA LEU A 4 3.90 -4.94 25.86
C LEU A 4 4.25 -5.42 24.44
N GLU A 5 5.41 -5.03 23.90
CA GLU A 5 5.93 -5.54 22.62
C GLU A 5 6.05 -7.08 22.62
N ARG A 6 6.53 -7.70 23.71
CA ARG A 6 6.62 -9.17 23.79
C ARG A 6 5.30 -9.90 23.98
N ARG A 7 4.27 -9.24 24.56
CA ARG A 7 2.96 -9.87 24.86
C ARG A 7 1.88 -9.58 23.82
N PHE A 8 1.97 -8.44 23.12
CA PHE A 8 0.95 -7.97 22.19
C PHE A 8 1.42 -7.92 20.73
N GLU A 9 2.72 -7.70 20.47
CA GLU A 9 3.28 -8.09 19.18
C GLU A 9 3.72 -9.54 19.30
N ARG A 10 3.23 -10.39 18.41
CA ARG A 10 3.80 -11.73 18.24
C ARG A 10 4.86 -11.59 17.14
N PRO A 11 6.11 -11.17 17.44
CA PRO A 11 7.12 -10.89 16.43
C PRO A 11 7.35 -12.09 15.52
N ASP A 12 7.33 -13.29 16.08
CA ASP A 12 7.47 -14.53 15.31
C ASP A 12 6.25 -14.78 14.40
N ALA A 13 5.05 -14.37 14.79
CA ALA A 13 3.87 -14.48 13.93
C ALA A 13 3.91 -13.48 12.76
N ILE A 14 4.39 -12.25 13.02
CA ILE A 14 4.58 -11.23 11.98
C ILE A 14 5.62 -11.71 10.96
N ILE A 15 6.76 -12.21 11.44
CA ILE A 15 7.81 -12.76 10.56
C ILE A 15 7.27 -13.94 9.75
N LYS A 16 6.57 -14.89 10.40
CA LYS A 16 5.95 -16.02 9.69
C LYS A 16 4.95 -15.57 8.64
N GLN A 17 4.18 -14.51 8.91
CA GLN A 17 3.26 -13.93 7.94
C GLN A 17 4.01 -13.33 6.74
N GLU A 18 5.10 -12.59 6.96
CA GLU A 18 5.92 -12.06 5.86
C GLU A 18 6.58 -13.18 5.04
N LEU A 19 7.13 -14.21 5.71
CA LEU A 19 7.67 -15.40 5.04
C LEU A 19 6.59 -16.12 4.22
N HIS A 20 5.38 -16.24 4.76
CA HIS A 20 4.25 -16.81 4.03
C HIS A 20 3.87 -15.98 2.79
N LYS A 21 4.01 -14.65 2.83
CA LYS A 21 3.83 -13.82 1.63
C LYS A 21 4.89 -14.11 0.57
N LEU A 22 6.14 -14.39 0.96
CA LEU A 22 7.20 -14.81 0.03
C LEU A 22 6.87 -16.14 -0.63
N ARG A 23 6.40 -17.12 0.15
CA ARG A 23 5.98 -18.43 -0.37
C ARG A 23 4.85 -18.34 -1.40
N ARG A 24 3.93 -17.38 -1.22
CA ARG A 24 2.80 -17.14 -2.12
C ARG A 24 3.13 -16.27 -3.33
N MET A 25 4.39 -15.89 -3.55
CA MET A 25 4.77 -15.17 -4.75
C MET A 25 4.55 -16.03 -5.99
N THR A 26 3.98 -15.42 -7.02
CA THR A 26 3.85 -16.01 -8.35
C THR A 26 5.24 -16.19 -8.95
N PRO A 27 5.54 -17.36 -9.55
CA PRO A 27 6.76 -17.56 -10.32
C PRO A 27 6.92 -16.53 -11.43
N MET A 28 8.17 -16.17 -11.71
CA MET A 28 8.54 -15.26 -12.79
C MET A 28 8.59 -16.05 -14.09
N ASN A 29 7.42 -16.30 -14.68
CA ASN A 29 7.28 -17.12 -15.88
C ASN A 29 7.68 -16.40 -17.17
N ASP A 30 7.57 -15.07 -17.22
CA ASP A 30 7.76 -14.32 -18.47
C ASP A 30 8.52 -13.01 -18.26
N GLY A 31 9.76 -12.98 -18.77
CA GLY A 31 10.64 -11.81 -18.76
C GLY A 31 11.07 -11.30 -17.37
N MET A 32 11.57 -10.07 -17.36
CA MET A 32 12.10 -9.38 -16.17
C MET A 32 11.16 -8.28 -15.63
N GLY A 33 9.94 -8.14 -16.18
CA GLY A 33 9.07 -6.98 -15.92
C GLY A 33 8.60 -6.83 -14.47
N ASN A 34 8.61 -7.92 -13.69
CA ASN A 34 8.19 -7.94 -12.29
C ASN A 34 9.37 -8.03 -11.29
N ILE A 35 10.63 -7.90 -11.74
CA ILE A 35 11.82 -8.03 -10.89
C ILE A 35 11.82 -7.06 -9.71
N SER A 36 11.44 -5.79 -9.93
CA SER A 36 11.40 -4.78 -8.87
C SER A 36 10.34 -5.10 -7.81
N SER A 37 9.17 -5.61 -8.24
CA SER A 37 8.11 -6.05 -7.32
C SER A 37 8.59 -7.24 -6.48
N PHE A 38 9.30 -8.17 -7.11
CA PHE A 38 9.88 -9.33 -6.45
C PHE A 38 10.94 -8.91 -5.42
N ALA A 39 11.87 -8.04 -5.80
CA ALA A 39 12.89 -7.48 -4.93
C ALA A 39 12.28 -6.76 -3.71
N ASN A 40 11.24 -5.94 -3.94
CA ASN A 40 10.55 -5.23 -2.87
C ASN A 40 9.92 -6.17 -1.83
N LYS A 41 9.32 -7.29 -2.26
CA LYS A 41 8.74 -8.27 -1.33
C LYS A 41 9.82 -8.90 -0.44
N VAL A 42 10.95 -9.31 -1.03
CA VAL A 42 12.08 -9.87 -0.28
C VAL A 42 12.68 -8.82 0.66
N ASN A 43 12.87 -7.59 0.20
CA ASN A 43 13.36 -6.47 1.02
C ASN A 43 12.44 -6.19 2.22
N ASN A 44 11.12 -6.21 2.03
CA ASN A 44 10.15 -6.01 3.10
C ASN A 44 10.27 -7.09 4.18
N CYS A 45 10.43 -8.35 3.80
CA CYS A 45 10.62 -9.45 4.75
C CYS A 45 11.94 -9.29 5.52
N VAL A 46 13.05 -9.02 4.83
CA VAL A 46 14.35 -8.77 5.47
C VAL A 46 14.28 -7.57 6.42
N ALA A 47 13.61 -6.49 6.02
CA ALA A 47 13.39 -5.30 6.85
C ALA A 47 12.56 -5.63 8.10
N ALA A 48 11.48 -6.39 7.96
CA ALA A 48 10.67 -6.84 9.09
C ALA A 48 11.48 -7.68 10.09
N ILE A 49 12.29 -8.63 9.59
CA ILE A 49 13.15 -9.47 10.44
C ILE A 49 14.19 -8.64 11.20
N ARG A 50 14.79 -7.64 10.53
CA ARG A 50 15.75 -6.72 11.16
C ARG A 50 15.09 -5.83 12.21
N THR A 51 13.92 -5.29 11.90
CA THR A 51 13.16 -4.40 12.80
C THR A 51 12.73 -5.14 14.07
N LEU A 52 12.34 -6.41 13.94
CA LEU A 52 11.93 -7.26 15.06
C LEU A 52 13.12 -7.93 15.78
N ASN A 53 14.36 -7.66 15.35
CA ASN A 53 15.62 -8.17 15.90
C ASN A 53 15.67 -9.72 16.03
N LYS A 54 15.14 -10.44 15.04
CA LYS A 54 15.11 -11.91 15.00
C LYS A 54 15.99 -12.45 13.88
N LEU A 55 17.28 -12.11 13.93
CA LEU A 55 18.23 -12.33 12.85
C LEU A 55 18.44 -13.80 12.46
N SER A 56 18.09 -14.76 13.33
CA SER A 56 18.13 -16.19 13.03
C SER A 56 17.26 -16.56 11.81
N TYR A 57 16.19 -15.81 11.52
CA TYR A 57 15.37 -16.03 10.33
C TYR A 57 16.03 -15.57 9.03
N LEU A 58 17.13 -14.80 9.08
CA LEU A 58 17.89 -14.41 7.88
C LEU A 58 18.76 -15.55 7.35
N SER A 59 19.04 -16.54 8.19
CA SER A 59 19.81 -17.75 7.88
C SER A 59 18.91 -18.91 7.46
N ALA A 60 17.85 -18.63 6.70
CA ALA A 60 16.88 -19.62 6.25
C ALA A 60 17.20 -20.04 4.80
N PRO A 61 18.04 -21.08 4.59
CA PRO A 61 18.36 -21.57 3.25
C PRO A 61 17.12 -22.13 2.55
N GLU A 62 16.27 -22.86 3.27
CA GLU A 62 15.00 -23.40 2.74
C GLU A 62 14.12 -22.31 2.12
N MET A 63 14.01 -21.16 2.78
CA MET A 63 13.24 -20.04 2.27
C MET A 63 13.89 -19.42 1.02
N THR A 64 15.21 -19.37 0.99
CA THR A 64 15.96 -18.85 -0.16
C THR A 64 15.76 -19.75 -1.37
N ASP A 65 15.86 -21.06 -1.19
CA ASP A 65 15.64 -22.06 -2.24
C ASP A 65 14.20 -22.01 -2.78
N GLU A 66 13.20 -21.93 -1.89
CA GLU A 66 11.79 -21.75 -2.29
C GLU A 66 11.55 -20.47 -3.12
N ILE A 67 12.32 -19.42 -2.86
CA ILE A 67 12.24 -18.16 -3.62
C ILE A 67 12.97 -18.29 -4.97
N VAL A 68 14.13 -18.95 -4.99
CA VAL A 68 14.93 -19.18 -6.20
C VAL A 68 14.20 -20.10 -7.16
N ASP A 69 13.43 -21.08 -6.67
CA ASP A 69 12.60 -21.95 -7.52
C ASP A 69 11.58 -21.17 -8.35
N LYS A 70 11.14 -20.01 -7.85
CA LYS A 70 10.21 -19.09 -8.52
C LYS A 70 10.88 -18.19 -9.55
N PHE A 71 12.21 -18.19 -9.64
CA PHE A 71 12.93 -17.41 -10.65
C PHE A 71 12.76 -18.02 -12.05
N ASN A 72 12.94 -17.19 -13.08
CA ASN A 72 13.20 -17.68 -14.43
C ASN A 72 14.63 -18.26 -14.51
N ASP A 73 14.90 -19.04 -15.55
CA ASP A 73 16.18 -19.75 -15.70
C ASP A 73 17.38 -18.79 -15.77
N ILE A 74 17.21 -17.61 -16.38
CA ILE A 74 18.24 -16.58 -16.47
C ILE A 74 18.63 -16.08 -15.07
N LEU A 75 17.65 -15.84 -14.21
CA LEU A 75 17.85 -15.40 -12.84
C LEU A 75 18.42 -16.52 -11.97
N LYS A 76 17.99 -17.77 -12.16
CA LYS A 76 18.57 -18.94 -11.48
C LYS A 76 20.06 -19.06 -11.81
N PHE A 77 20.41 -18.97 -13.08
CA PHE A 77 21.80 -19.01 -13.54
C PHE A 77 22.64 -17.88 -12.90
N LYS A 78 22.17 -16.63 -12.99
CA LYS A 78 22.86 -15.49 -12.36
C LYS A 78 22.95 -15.59 -10.84
N TRP A 79 21.95 -16.18 -10.19
CA TRP A 79 21.97 -16.40 -8.75
C TRP A 79 23.05 -17.41 -8.36
N CYS A 80 23.20 -18.51 -9.11
CA CYS A 80 24.29 -19.46 -8.89
C CYS A 80 25.66 -18.79 -8.99
N GLU A 81 25.93 -18.04 -10.08
CA GLU A 81 27.19 -17.29 -10.24
C GLU A 81 27.41 -16.30 -9.08
N TYR A 82 26.35 -15.61 -8.65
CA TYR A 82 26.43 -14.69 -7.53
C TYR A 82 26.78 -15.42 -6.24
N LYS A 83 26.10 -16.53 -5.91
CA LYS A 83 26.30 -17.29 -4.68
C LYS A 83 27.72 -17.84 -4.58
N ASP A 84 28.27 -18.34 -5.68
CA ASP A 84 29.65 -18.86 -5.73
C ASP A 84 30.72 -17.77 -5.51
N SER A 85 30.39 -16.51 -5.86
CA SER A 85 31.28 -15.35 -5.67
C SER A 85 31.22 -14.73 -4.26
N GLN A 86 30.29 -15.15 -3.41
CA GLN A 86 30.11 -14.57 -2.07
C GLN A 86 30.74 -15.44 -0.96
N ASN A 87 31.27 -14.77 0.07
CA ASN A 87 31.64 -15.44 1.31
C ASN A 87 30.37 -15.88 2.04
N ASN A 88 30.27 -17.17 2.36
CA ASN A 88 29.06 -17.77 2.93
C ASN A 88 28.91 -17.41 4.42
N ASP A 89 28.46 -16.19 4.70
CA ASP A 89 28.22 -15.69 6.06
C ASP A 89 26.88 -16.20 6.67
N GLY A 90 26.22 -17.16 6.01
CA GLY A 90 24.97 -17.76 6.47
C GLY A 90 23.77 -16.81 6.51
N ARG A 91 23.80 -15.64 5.85
CA ARG A 91 22.67 -14.69 5.76
C ARG A 91 22.05 -14.69 4.37
N GLU A 92 21.64 -15.86 3.91
CA GLU A 92 21.23 -16.09 2.51
C GLU A 92 20.09 -15.18 2.06
N LEU A 93 19.10 -14.90 2.91
CA LEU A 93 17.99 -13.99 2.58
C LEU A 93 18.46 -12.55 2.34
N VAL A 94 19.51 -12.12 3.04
CA VAL A 94 20.14 -10.81 2.83
C VAL A 94 20.91 -10.80 1.51
N MET A 95 21.67 -11.86 1.22
CA MET A 95 22.35 -12.01 -0.06
C MET A 95 21.36 -11.96 -1.23
N LEU A 96 20.24 -12.69 -1.11
CA LEU A 96 19.16 -12.72 -2.08
C LEU A 96 18.56 -11.33 -2.31
N SER A 97 18.27 -10.60 -1.23
CA SER A 97 17.75 -9.23 -1.32
C SER A 97 18.72 -8.29 -2.05
N THR A 98 20.03 -8.43 -1.77
CA THR A 98 21.08 -7.60 -2.38
C THR A 98 21.24 -7.93 -3.87
N PHE A 99 21.24 -9.20 -4.22
CA PHE A 99 21.26 -9.68 -5.60
C PHE A 99 20.06 -9.15 -6.39
N LEU A 100 18.85 -9.31 -5.88
CA LEU A 100 17.63 -8.85 -6.55
C LEU A 100 17.62 -7.34 -6.77
N ASN A 101 18.12 -6.55 -5.81
CA ASN A 101 18.26 -5.10 -5.98
C ASN A 101 19.26 -4.75 -7.09
N LYS A 102 20.41 -5.44 -7.16
CA LYS A 102 21.40 -5.25 -8.25
C LYS A 102 20.78 -5.54 -9.61
N ILE A 103 20.04 -6.63 -9.75
CA ILE A 103 19.38 -6.99 -11.01
C ILE A 103 18.26 -6.00 -11.34
N ALA A 104 17.47 -5.57 -10.36
CA ALA A 104 16.42 -4.57 -10.58
C ALA A 104 17.00 -3.24 -11.11
N VAL A 105 18.14 -2.80 -10.57
CA VAL A 105 18.87 -1.63 -11.07
C VAL A 105 19.37 -1.86 -12.50
N GLN A 106 19.96 -3.03 -12.78
CA GLN A 106 20.42 -3.37 -14.13
C GLN A 106 19.27 -3.39 -15.15
N CYS A 107 18.12 -3.99 -14.81
CA CYS A 107 16.94 -3.98 -15.66
C CYS A 107 16.43 -2.56 -15.91
N SER A 108 16.46 -1.68 -14.91
CA SER A 108 16.06 -0.28 -15.09
C SER A 108 17.02 0.52 -15.98
N ALA A 109 18.32 0.21 -15.94
CA ALA A 109 19.33 0.90 -16.75
C ALA A 109 19.37 0.41 -18.21
N SER A 110 18.99 -0.84 -18.47
CA SER A 110 19.06 -1.47 -19.80
C SER A 110 17.77 -1.38 -20.62
N MET A 111 16.68 -0.85 -20.07
CA MET A 111 15.48 -0.58 -20.87
C MET A 111 15.75 0.61 -21.79
N PRO A 112 15.57 0.47 -23.12
CA PRO A 112 15.56 1.63 -23.99
C PRO A 112 14.56 2.63 -23.42
N THR A 113 14.95 3.89 -23.26
CA THR A 113 13.95 4.94 -23.12
C THR A 113 13.11 4.86 -24.38
N GLU A 114 11.92 4.28 -24.30
CA GLU A 114 10.90 4.39 -25.33
C GLU A 114 10.90 5.88 -25.71
N LYS A 115 11.41 6.23 -26.91
CA LYS A 115 11.32 7.58 -27.45
C LYS A 115 9.86 7.92 -27.33
N GLY A 116 9.53 8.87 -26.46
CA GLY A 116 8.16 9.23 -26.14
C GLY A 116 7.44 9.55 -27.45
N GLY A 117 6.71 8.57 -27.98
CA GLY A 117 5.80 8.76 -29.08
C GLY A 117 4.81 9.80 -28.59
N SER A 118 4.93 10.99 -29.17
CA SER A 118 4.07 12.18 -29.01
C SER A 118 2.75 11.86 -28.32
N ARG A 119 2.75 11.83 -26.98
CA ARG A 119 1.51 11.92 -26.22
C ARG A 119 1.15 13.39 -26.23
N ASN A 120 0.24 13.73 -27.14
CA ASN A 120 -0.44 15.01 -27.18
C ASN A 120 -0.67 15.48 -25.75
N SER A 121 0.05 16.53 -25.36
CA SER A 121 -0.06 17.11 -24.03
C SER A 121 -1.51 17.58 -23.88
N ARG A 122 -2.27 16.87 -23.05
CA ARG A 122 -3.56 17.35 -22.59
C ARG A 122 -3.28 18.72 -21.94
N PRO A 123 -3.92 19.82 -22.38
CA PRO A 123 -3.68 21.11 -21.74
C PRO A 123 -3.98 20.97 -20.26
N ALA A 124 -3.09 21.49 -19.42
CA ALA A 124 -3.31 21.59 -17.99
C ALA A 124 -4.69 22.24 -17.77
N GLN A 125 -5.63 21.49 -17.19
CA GLN A 125 -6.87 22.10 -16.71
C GLN A 125 -6.46 23.17 -15.71
N ALA A 126 -6.72 24.43 -16.06
CA ALA A 126 -6.48 25.58 -15.22
C ALA A 126 -7.02 25.28 -13.81
N ARG A 127 -6.14 25.36 -12.81
CA ARG A 127 -6.51 25.21 -11.41
C ARG A 127 -7.57 26.27 -11.12
N ARG A 128 -8.83 25.84 -10.96
CA ARG A 128 -9.89 26.70 -10.43
C ARG A 128 -9.42 27.29 -9.09
N PRO A 129 -9.63 28.59 -8.83
CA PRO A 129 -9.34 29.18 -7.53
C PRO A 129 -10.07 28.40 -6.44
N ARG A 130 -9.31 27.91 -5.46
CA ARG A 130 -9.84 27.28 -4.26
C ARG A 130 -10.61 28.37 -3.52
N ARG A 131 -11.93 28.24 -3.40
CA ARG A 131 -12.75 29.15 -2.58
C ARG A 131 -12.28 29.03 -1.13
N THR A 132 -11.72 30.10 -0.60
CA THR A 132 -11.41 30.27 0.82
C THR A 132 -12.75 30.43 1.55
N ASN A 133 -13.14 29.45 2.36
CA ASN A 133 -14.25 29.64 3.29
C ASN A 133 -13.74 30.58 4.39
N ALA A 134 -14.36 31.76 4.51
CA ALA A 134 -14.10 32.68 5.62
C ALA A 134 -14.52 32.00 6.92
N ILE A 135 -13.59 31.87 7.86
CA ILE A 135 -13.91 31.51 9.24
C ILE A 135 -14.36 32.81 9.90
N ASP A 136 -15.67 32.93 10.14
CA ASP A 136 -16.22 34.05 10.87
C ASP A 136 -15.67 33.99 12.30
N THR A 137 -14.93 35.02 12.70
CA THR A 137 -14.40 35.11 14.06
C THR A 137 -15.54 35.52 14.96
N MET A 138 -16.12 34.55 15.69
CA MET A 138 -17.07 34.80 16.77
C MET A 138 -16.43 35.77 17.78
N LYS A 139 -16.92 37.01 17.79
CA LYS A 139 -16.66 37.98 18.85
C LYS A 139 -17.49 37.57 20.07
N TYR A 140 -16.81 37.24 21.17
CA TYR A 140 -17.48 37.07 22.46
C TYR A 140 -17.68 38.46 23.06
N ASP A 141 -18.92 38.96 22.98
CA ASP A 141 -19.36 40.01 23.89
C ASP A 141 -19.81 39.32 25.18
N ALA A 142 -19.07 39.58 26.25
CA ALA A 142 -19.51 39.30 27.61
C ALA A 142 -20.85 40.00 27.84
N ASN A 143 -21.86 39.28 28.32
CA ASN A 143 -22.83 39.68 29.36
C ASN A 143 -24.08 38.75 29.38
N ASN A 144 -24.09 37.84 30.35
CA ASN A 144 -25.22 37.47 31.23
C ASN A 144 -26.61 37.02 30.69
N SER A 145 -27.06 35.89 31.26
CA SER A 145 -28.45 35.44 31.56
C SER A 145 -29.26 34.62 30.53
N ASN A 146 -29.50 33.35 30.91
CA ASN A 146 -30.64 32.47 30.65
C ASN A 146 -31.55 32.75 29.44
N SER A 147 -31.55 31.83 28.47
CA SER A 147 -32.79 31.27 27.89
C SER A 147 -32.50 30.06 26.98
N HIS A 148 -33.25 28.99 27.22
CA HIS A 148 -33.37 27.78 26.41
C HIS A 148 -33.96 28.10 25.02
N THR A 149 -33.24 27.85 23.93
CA THR A 149 -33.82 27.85 22.57
C THR A 149 -33.21 26.77 21.68
N THR A 150 -33.97 25.68 21.56
CA THR A 150 -34.25 24.87 20.37
C THR A 150 -33.38 25.12 19.14
N PHE A 151 -32.52 24.16 18.80
CA PHE A 151 -31.88 24.09 17.49
C PHE A 151 -32.94 23.87 16.41
N GLN A 152 -33.23 24.92 15.64
CA GLN A 152 -33.87 24.80 14.34
C GLN A 152 -32.80 24.45 13.30
N PRO A 153 -32.89 23.32 12.57
CA PRO A 153 -32.01 23.07 11.45
C PRO A 153 -32.42 23.98 10.28
N THR A 154 -31.68 25.07 10.09
CA THR A 154 -31.79 25.89 8.88
C THR A 154 -31.32 25.09 7.67
N LYS A 155 -32.26 24.85 6.74
CA LYS A 155 -32.08 24.55 5.31
C LYS A 155 -30.89 23.63 4.99
N TRP A 156 -31.14 22.33 5.06
CA TRP A 156 -30.31 21.37 4.34
C TRP A 156 -30.40 21.71 2.86
N SER A 157 -29.25 22.03 2.28
CA SER A 157 -29.11 22.29 0.86
C SER A 157 -29.46 21.02 0.12
N ILE A 158 -30.63 21.03 -0.53
CA ILE A 158 -31.19 19.95 -1.33
C ILE A 158 -30.15 19.54 -2.37
N ILE A 159 -29.50 18.39 -2.13
CA ILE A 159 -28.86 17.63 -3.18
C ILE A 159 -30.04 17.06 -3.98
N ASN A 160 -30.25 17.53 -5.21
CA ASN A 160 -31.27 17.02 -6.12
C ASN A 160 -30.94 15.58 -6.54
N VAL A 161 -31.13 14.64 -5.61
CA VAL A 161 -31.25 13.21 -5.91
C VAL A 161 -32.74 12.94 -5.97
N LYS A 162 -33.27 12.65 -7.16
CA LYS A 162 -34.64 12.12 -7.29
C LYS A 162 -34.69 10.81 -6.50
N ILE A 163 -35.26 10.84 -5.31
CA ILE A 163 -35.53 9.65 -4.50
C ILE A 163 -36.89 9.12 -4.96
N ILE A 164 -36.90 7.92 -5.54
CA ILE A 164 -38.11 7.22 -5.97
C ILE A 164 -38.49 6.25 -4.83
N CYS A 165 -39.73 6.32 -4.28
CA CYS A 165 -40.20 5.39 -3.25
C CYS A 165 -40.25 3.98 -3.88
N PRO A 166 -39.52 2.98 -3.35
CA PRO A 166 -39.51 1.63 -3.91
C PRO A 166 -40.84 0.89 -3.73
N ILE A 167 -41.80 1.46 -2.98
CA ILE A 167 -43.11 0.85 -2.71
C ILE A 167 -44.13 1.28 -3.77
N CYS A 168 -44.21 2.57 -4.11
CA CYS A 168 -45.21 3.12 -5.03
C CYS A 168 -44.63 3.61 -6.37
N ASN A 169 -43.31 3.54 -6.54
CA ASN A 169 -42.57 3.99 -7.72
C ASN A 169 -42.78 5.48 -8.10
N ASN A 170 -43.21 6.30 -7.13
CA ASN A 170 -43.41 7.74 -7.28
C ASN A 170 -42.28 8.54 -6.57
N GLU A 171 -42.10 9.79 -7.00
CA GLU A 171 -41.08 10.70 -6.45
C GLU A 171 -41.59 11.38 -5.19
N HIS A 172 -41.19 10.85 -4.03
CA HIS A 172 -41.42 11.50 -2.75
C HIS A 172 -40.37 11.06 -1.73
N GLY A 173 -40.15 11.87 -0.69
CA GLY A 173 -39.33 11.48 0.46
C GLY A 173 -40.10 10.50 1.35
N LEU A 174 -39.40 9.51 1.93
CA LEU A 174 -39.94 8.72 3.04
C LEU A 174 -40.15 9.67 4.23
N PRO A 175 -41.35 9.73 4.85
CA PRO A 175 -42.30 8.64 5.07
C PRO A 175 -43.69 8.83 4.42
N ASP A 176 -43.83 9.62 3.35
CA ASP A 176 -45.14 9.93 2.73
C ASP A 176 -45.67 8.86 1.73
N CYS A 177 -45.27 7.57 1.84
CA CYS A 177 -45.94 6.52 1.02
C CYS A 177 -47.29 6.26 1.74
N GLY A 178 -48.35 6.99 1.38
CA GLY A 178 -49.67 6.89 2.02
C GLY A 178 -50.22 5.46 1.98
N GLU A 179 -50.65 4.95 3.14
CA GLU A 179 -51.28 3.63 3.29
C GLU A 179 -52.58 3.57 2.48
N LEU A 180 -52.63 2.70 1.47
CA LEU A 180 -53.82 1.99 1.01
C LEU A 180 -53.40 0.70 0.29
#